data_AF-A0A225WYE5-F1
#
_entry.id   AF-A0A225WYE5-F1
#
_cell.length_a   1.000
_cell.length_b   1.000
_cell.length_c   1.000
_cell.angle_alpha   90.00
_cell.angle_beta   90.00
_cell.angle_gamma   90.00
#
_symmetry.space_group_name_H-M   'P 1'
#
loop_
_entity.id
_entity.type
_entity.pdbx_description
1 polymer ?
#
loop_
_entity_poly.entity_id
_entity_poly.type
_entity_poly.pdbx_seq_one_letter_code
_entity_poly.pdbx_strand_id
1 'polypeptide(L)'
;MVKVLSLLLLPALALAQQQASSDVLVTMPVAIDGSTRNLQLLKGESFEDAAMSFARSNGLMAATDDSQVRAVIDRLSGLLKDKMQQVEAEQSPKEPMPSVQLSIPLTIDGYTGDLLKYETETPEAAVERFLYASGFSMDVMREVYPQLVTLVNRKLEDLQPPKKELFSFILSLDGRDITVRHFEGGVAMDEAVATLRAIGVEDGEFMDRVAPQIVNQIVKEIKRQTAVATEKMPQVEEPVKKQRREVFSEPLTLNNQAAIMVHYEGSTARETAVRFLSENGITDDATIESLMPQLVDIVDTRVAALLEQETAATQDQAQASAETAASSDQQQQQRQPQVTVPINLDEQHQATLEYFEGDDVEATVQRFLANVGLGESDRFNDYVVQLSALLREQIAAIPQKETQAQPPEAAAESQPSRPDPLFSIPVTLSGNVYNLDYFEGQEPYNAANSFCVEKHEIVRAELGVDFDGDQLLACQNVLVKSILNILEERQQKSAGQQQPGEAVAEAPAQPEAPAQTKAETPAQAEAPVDPRGVLLFTLDIDMGDGTSIQLPVHRHDNPRELATAFCTQHKLDQENVPALVDAMESQLKELKEL
;
A
#
# COMPACT_ATOMS: atom_id res chain seq x y z
N MET A 1 -33.13 -56.49 65.47
CA MET A 1 -31.82 -56.96 66.01
C MET A 1 -30.71 -56.06 65.47
N VAL A 2 -29.45 -56.27 65.87
CA VAL A 2 -28.35 -55.28 65.78
C VAL A 2 -27.25 -55.73 64.80
N LYS A 3 -26.40 -54.76 64.38
CA LYS A 3 -25.22 -54.82 63.47
C LYS A 3 -25.55 -54.55 62.00
N VAL A 4 -24.92 -53.63 61.26
CA VAL A 4 -23.62 -52.90 61.32
C VAL A 4 -22.39 -53.70 60.87
N LEU A 5 -21.91 -53.41 59.65
CA LEU A 5 -20.50 -53.08 59.36
C LEU A 5 -20.40 -52.33 58.01
N SER A 6 -19.28 -51.64 57.78
CA SER A 6 -18.97 -50.86 56.56
C SER A 6 -17.67 -51.35 55.90
N LEU A 7 -17.46 -51.05 54.61
CA LEU A 7 -16.14 -50.77 54.05
C LEU A 7 -16.24 -49.93 52.75
N LEU A 8 -15.15 -49.28 52.36
CA LEU A 8 -15.02 -48.49 51.11
C LEU A 8 -14.30 -49.29 50.01
N LEU A 9 -14.38 -48.85 48.74
CA LEU A 9 -13.18 -48.40 48.00
C LEU A 9 -13.52 -47.62 46.70
N LEU A 10 -12.55 -46.77 46.31
CA LEU A 10 -12.38 -45.86 45.16
C LEU A 10 -13.07 -46.15 43.80
N PRO A 11 -13.45 -45.09 43.04
CA PRO A 11 -13.47 -45.11 41.57
C PRO A 11 -12.05 -44.91 40.99
N ALA A 12 -11.77 -45.46 39.81
CA ALA A 12 -10.50 -45.29 39.09
C ALA A 12 -10.58 -44.18 38.03
N LEU A 13 -9.45 -43.52 37.74
CA LEU A 13 -9.36 -42.49 36.71
C LEU A 13 -9.41 -43.11 35.31
N ALA A 14 -10.12 -42.45 34.39
CA ALA A 14 -9.77 -42.46 32.97
C ALA A 14 -9.00 -41.16 32.68
N LEU A 15 -7.73 -41.27 32.27
CA LEU A 15 -6.96 -40.12 31.79
C LEU A 15 -7.36 -39.79 30.35
N ALA A 16 -7.36 -38.51 30.01
CA ALA A 16 -7.53 -38.07 28.62
C ALA A 16 -6.28 -38.38 27.79
N GLN A 17 -6.48 -38.95 26.60
CA GLN A 17 -5.54 -38.78 25.49
C GLN A 17 -6.15 -37.74 24.55
N GLN A 18 -5.72 -36.49 24.70
CA GLN A 18 -6.07 -35.39 23.81
C GLN A 18 -4.82 -35.10 22.97
N GLN A 19 -4.78 -35.61 21.73
CA GLN A 19 -3.67 -35.34 20.82
C GLN A 19 -3.71 -33.87 20.39
N ALA A 20 -2.80 -33.08 20.92
CA ALA A 20 -2.47 -31.78 20.35
C ALA A 20 -1.81 -32.00 18.98
N SER A 21 -2.21 -31.22 17.98
CA SER A 21 -1.54 -31.13 16.68
C SER A 21 -0.19 -30.44 16.87
N SER A 22 0.87 -31.23 17.06
CA SER A 22 2.22 -30.72 17.32
C SER A 22 2.85 -30.17 16.04
N ASP A 23 2.90 -28.85 15.96
CA ASP A 23 3.58 -28.07 14.91
C ASP A 23 5.05 -28.49 14.77
N VAL A 24 5.46 -28.91 13.57
CA VAL A 24 6.77 -29.55 13.30
C VAL A 24 7.73 -28.53 12.70
N LEU A 25 8.76 -28.13 13.47
CA LEU A 25 9.72 -27.11 13.04
C LEU A 25 10.73 -27.62 12.01
N VAL A 26 11.25 -28.84 12.22
CA VAL A 26 12.27 -29.45 11.36
C VAL A 26 11.96 -30.94 11.20
N THR A 27 12.06 -31.45 9.97
CA THR A 27 12.07 -32.89 9.67
C THR A 27 13.34 -33.22 8.88
N MET A 28 14.01 -34.33 9.22
CA MET A 28 15.15 -34.84 8.45
C MET A 28 15.11 -36.38 8.33
N PRO A 29 15.52 -36.96 7.18
CA PRO A 29 15.69 -38.40 7.04
C PRO A 29 17.00 -38.87 7.68
N VAL A 30 16.91 -39.78 8.63
CA VAL A 30 18.05 -40.47 9.27
C VAL A 30 18.00 -41.96 8.91
N ALA A 31 19.12 -42.53 8.46
CA ALA A 31 19.19 -43.95 8.14
C ALA A 31 19.49 -44.79 9.39
N ILE A 32 18.59 -45.72 9.73
CA ILE A 32 18.73 -46.72 10.80
C ILE A 32 18.61 -48.10 10.16
N ASP A 33 19.64 -48.95 10.29
CA ASP A 33 19.66 -50.34 9.82
C ASP A 33 19.20 -50.53 8.36
N GLY A 34 19.56 -49.58 7.50
CA GLY A 34 19.19 -49.56 6.07
C GLY A 34 17.80 -48.99 5.76
N SER A 35 17.00 -48.64 6.77
CA SER A 35 15.71 -47.97 6.63
C SER A 35 15.82 -46.47 6.91
N THR A 36 15.26 -45.62 6.06
CA THR A 36 15.14 -44.18 6.33
C THR A 36 13.98 -43.90 7.28
N ARG A 37 14.24 -43.11 8.33
CA ARG A 37 13.29 -42.73 9.37
C ARG A 37 13.38 -41.23 9.61
N ASN A 38 12.23 -40.56 9.72
CA ASN A 38 12.18 -39.12 9.89
C ASN A 38 12.39 -38.73 11.36
N LEU A 39 13.51 -38.07 11.65
CA LEU A 39 13.75 -37.37 12.90
C LEU A 39 13.05 -36.01 12.79
N GLN A 40 12.14 -35.74 13.73
CA GLN A 40 11.33 -34.53 13.77
C GLN A 40 11.65 -33.75 15.05
N LEU A 41 11.59 -32.42 14.96
CA LEU A 41 11.69 -31.50 16.09
C LEU A 41 10.38 -30.72 16.17
N LEU A 42 9.68 -30.84 17.30
CA LEU A 42 8.39 -30.18 17.54
C LEU A 42 8.58 -28.79 18.14
N LYS A 43 7.58 -27.92 17.96
CA LYS A 43 7.60 -26.53 18.45
C LYS A 43 7.61 -26.48 19.97
N GLY A 44 8.76 -26.06 20.54
CA GLY A 44 9.00 -26.02 21.99
C GLY A 44 9.62 -27.30 22.57
N GLU A 45 9.90 -28.31 21.75
CA GLU A 45 10.68 -29.49 22.14
C GLU A 45 12.19 -29.17 22.12
N SER A 46 12.97 -29.79 23.00
CA SER A 46 14.44 -29.63 22.96
C SER A 46 15.07 -30.59 21.95
N PHE A 47 16.24 -30.25 21.42
CA PHE A 47 16.99 -31.14 20.53
C PHE A 47 17.31 -32.51 21.17
N GLU A 48 17.47 -32.54 22.50
CA GLU A 48 17.74 -33.76 23.28
C GLU A 48 16.48 -34.61 23.49
N ASP A 49 15.33 -33.97 23.73
CA ASP A 49 14.02 -34.65 23.85
C ASP A 49 13.59 -35.24 22.50
N ALA A 50 13.69 -34.47 21.41
CA ALA A 50 13.40 -34.92 20.06
C ALA A 50 14.27 -36.14 19.66
N ALA A 51 15.58 -36.03 19.91
CA ALA A 51 16.54 -37.13 19.72
C ALA A 51 16.20 -38.37 20.56
N MET A 52 15.82 -38.19 21.83
CA MET A 52 15.44 -39.28 22.73
C MET A 52 14.10 -39.92 22.34
N SER A 53 13.13 -39.12 21.90
CA SER A 53 11.82 -39.54 21.41
C SER A 53 11.97 -40.44 20.17
N PHE A 54 12.76 -39.99 19.20
CA PHE A 54 13.12 -40.74 18.00
C PHE A 54 13.95 -42.00 18.28
N ALA A 55 14.92 -41.93 19.19
CA ALA A 55 15.71 -43.09 19.61
C ALA A 55 14.84 -44.15 20.32
N ARG A 56 13.83 -43.72 21.09
CA ARG A 56 12.86 -44.60 21.76
C ARG A 56 11.91 -45.26 20.77
N SER A 57 11.33 -44.50 19.85
CA SER A 57 10.34 -45.00 18.88
C SER A 57 10.95 -45.96 17.84
N ASN A 58 12.22 -45.78 17.49
CA ASN A 58 12.95 -46.66 16.57
C ASN A 58 13.74 -47.78 17.28
N GLY A 59 13.56 -47.96 18.60
CA GLY A 59 14.18 -49.07 19.35
C GLY A 59 15.69 -48.95 19.60
N LEU A 60 16.32 -47.82 19.27
CA LEU A 60 17.76 -47.58 19.49
C LEU A 60 18.14 -47.62 20.99
N MET A 61 17.18 -47.40 21.89
CA MET A 61 17.35 -47.55 23.34
C MET A 61 17.32 -49.01 23.83
N ALA A 62 17.28 -50.01 22.96
CA ALA A 62 17.32 -51.44 23.33
C ALA A 62 18.72 -51.94 23.72
N ALA A 63 19.78 -51.16 23.49
CA ALA A 63 21.13 -51.47 23.95
C ALA A 63 21.24 -51.34 25.48
N THR A 64 21.79 -52.36 26.15
CA THR A 64 21.94 -52.41 27.62
C THR A 64 23.05 -51.51 28.19
N ASP A 65 23.52 -50.53 27.42
CA ASP A 65 24.66 -49.67 27.74
C ASP A 65 24.27 -48.19 27.62
N ASP A 66 24.00 -47.57 28.77
CA ASP A 66 23.69 -46.14 28.93
C ASP A 66 24.67 -45.22 28.20
N SER A 67 25.95 -45.61 28.03
CA SER A 67 26.95 -44.77 27.37
C SER A 67 26.75 -44.72 25.86
N GLN A 68 26.35 -45.84 25.25
CA GLN A 68 26.01 -45.92 23.83
C GLN A 68 24.69 -45.19 23.54
N VAL A 69 23.70 -45.34 24.43
CA VAL A 69 22.41 -44.64 24.31
C VAL A 69 22.59 -43.12 24.37
N ARG A 70 23.42 -42.59 25.28
CA ARG A 70 23.77 -41.15 25.31
C ARG A 70 24.49 -40.71 24.03
N ALA A 71 25.53 -41.43 23.60
CA ALA A 71 26.27 -41.09 22.38
C ALA A 71 25.40 -41.08 21.10
N VAL A 72 24.31 -41.86 21.06
CA VAL A 72 23.31 -41.81 19.99
C VAL A 72 22.44 -40.56 20.09
N ILE A 73 21.96 -40.21 21.30
CA ILE A 73 21.16 -38.99 21.54
C ILE A 73 21.99 -37.73 21.21
N ASP A 74 23.22 -37.63 21.71
CA ASP A 74 24.15 -36.51 21.46
C ASP A 74 24.41 -36.29 19.96
N ARG A 75 24.47 -37.38 19.19
CA ARG A 75 24.66 -37.33 17.73
C ARG A 75 23.40 -36.87 17.00
N LEU A 76 22.22 -37.31 17.43
CA LEU A 76 20.94 -36.95 16.82
C LEU A 76 20.55 -35.49 17.14
N SER A 77 20.80 -35.02 18.38
CA SER A 77 20.59 -33.62 18.78
C SER A 77 21.56 -32.68 18.08
N GLY A 78 22.82 -33.10 17.88
CA GLY A 78 23.80 -32.39 17.05
C GLY A 78 23.33 -32.22 15.60
N LEU A 79 22.86 -33.30 14.95
CA LEU A 79 22.32 -33.22 13.59
C LEU A 79 21.12 -32.27 13.50
N LEU A 80 20.15 -32.35 14.43
CA LEU A 80 19.01 -31.42 14.49
C LEU A 80 19.46 -29.97 14.60
N LYS A 81 20.46 -29.68 15.44
CA LYS A 81 21.01 -28.33 15.62
C LYS A 81 21.68 -27.81 14.35
N ASP A 82 22.53 -28.61 13.71
CA ASP A 82 23.19 -28.27 12.44
C ASP A 82 22.14 -27.99 11.34
N LYS A 83 21.08 -28.80 11.27
CA LYS A 83 20.01 -28.60 10.27
C LYS A 83 19.11 -27.41 10.61
N MET A 84 18.82 -27.14 11.88
CA MET A 84 18.07 -25.94 12.27
C MET A 84 18.86 -24.67 11.92
N GLN A 85 20.18 -24.65 12.16
CA GLN A 85 21.03 -23.54 11.73
C GLN A 85 21.11 -23.40 10.19
N GLN A 86 21.08 -24.51 9.44
CA GLN A 86 20.93 -24.44 7.98
C GLN A 86 19.58 -23.85 7.57
N VAL A 87 18.48 -24.31 8.17
CA VAL A 87 17.12 -23.82 7.86
C VAL A 87 16.99 -22.34 8.22
N GLU A 88 17.56 -21.89 9.33
CA GLU A 88 17.60 -20.48 9.73
C GLU A 88 18.38 -19.63 8.71
N ALA A 89 19.50 -20.13 8.19
CA ALA A 89 20.27 -19.48 7.12
C ALA A 89 19.64 -19.56 5.71
N GLU A 90 18.70 -20.49 5.49
CA GLU A 90 17.91 -20.62 4.25
C GLU A 90 16.59 -19.82 4.32
N GLN A 91 16.05 -19.60 5.52
CA GLN A 91 14.82 -18.84 5.78
C GLN A 91 15.07 -17.36 6.07
N SER A 92 16.25 -16.98 6.57
CA SER A 92 16.66 -15.58 6.68
C SER A 92 16.49 -14.88 5.33
N PRO A 93 15.65 -13.84 5.21
CA PRO A 93 15.32 -13.27 3.93
C PRO A 93 16.58 -12.70 3.27
N LYS A 94 16.78 -13.02 1.99
CA LYS A 94 17.56 -12.16 1.11
C LYS A 94 16.77 -10.86 0.92
N GLU A 95 16.95 -9.94 1.86
CA GLU A 95 16.60 -8.55 1.64
C GLU A 95 17.26 -8.10 0.33
N PRO A 96 16.56 -7.32 -0.52
CA PRO A 96 17.14 -6.80 -1.74
C PRO A 96 18.36 -5.96 -1.36
N MET A 97 19.57 -6.41 -1.74
CA MET A 97 20.81 -5.73 -1.36
C MET A 97 20.70 -4.25 -1.71
N PRO A 98 20.82 -3.33 -0.73
CA PRO A 98 20.48 -1.94 -0.96
C PRO A 98 21.39 -1.34 -2.04
N SER A 99 20.81 -0.49 -2.88
CA SER A 99 21.48 0.14 -4.01
C SER A 99 22.70 0.95 -3.56
N VAL A 100 23.88 0.62 -4.06
CA VAL A 100 25.11 1.40 -3.79
C VAL A 100 25.02 2.71 -4.57
N GLN A 101 24.82 3.82 -3.86
CA GLN A 101 24.74 5.16 -4.43
C GLN A 101 26.14 5.76 -4.67
N LEU A 102 27.12 5.39 -3.85
CA LEU A 102 28.50 5.88 -3.92
C LEU A 102 29.46 4.81 -3.37
N SER A 103 30.66 4.73 -3.94
CA SER A 103 31.80 3.96 -3.42
C SER A 103 33.05 4.82 -3.43
N ILE A 104 33.80 4.83 -2.32
CA ILE A 104 35.09 5.52 -2.19
C ILE A 104 36.15 4.52 -1.74
N PRO A 105 37.15 4.17 -2.57
CA PRO A 105 38.28 3.36 -2.12
C PRO A 105 39.15 4.18 -1.17
N LEU A 106 39.36 3.67 0.05
CA LEU A 106 40.13 4.34 1.10
C LEU A 106 41.35 3.49 1.50
N THR A 107 42.37 4.17 2.03
CA THR A 107 43.50 3.52 2.69
C THR A 107 43.91 4.34 3.92
N ILE A 108 43.78 3.76 5.10
CA ILE A 108 43.97 4.40 6.41
C ILE A 108 44.77 3.42 7.27
N ASP A 109 45.92 3.86 7.80
CA ASP A 109 46.83 3.07 8.65
C ASP A 109 47.18 1.65 8.14
N GLY A 110 47.18 1.47 6.82
CA GLY A 110 47.49 0.19 6.15
C GLY A 110 46.28 -0.74 5.96
N TYR A 111 45.11 -0.41 6.50
CA TYR A 111 43.84 -0.98 6.06
C TYR A 111 43.46 -0.36 4.71
N THR A 112 42.97 -1.19 3.78
CA THR A 112 42.43 -0.77 2.47
C THR A 112 41.06 -1.40 2.28
N GLY A 113 40.07 -0.57 1.93
CA GLY A 113 38.69 -1.02 1.72
C GLY A 113 37.82 0.10 1.17
N ASP A 114 36.64 -0.27 0.64
CA ASP A 114 35.72 0.67 0.02
C ASP A 114 34.67 1.17 1.04
N LEU A 115 34.59 2.49 1.21
CA LEU A 115 33.46 3.13 1.88
C LEU A 115 32.31 3.21 0.89
N LEU A 116 31.43 2.21 0.96
CA LEU A 116 30.15 2.19 0.26
C LEU A 116 29.14 3.07 1.00
N LYS A 117 28.34 3.86 0.27
CA LYS A 117 27.13 4.53 0.76
C LYS A 117 25.92 4.01 -0.01
N TYR A 118 24.98 3.38 0.68
CA TYR A 118 23.72 2.86 0.16
C TYR A 118 22.65 3.95 0.04
N GLU A 119 21.74 3.84 -0.91
CA GLU A 119 20.74 4.87 -1.22
C GLU A 119 19.91 5.28 0.01
N THR A 120 19.49 4.31 0.84
CA THR A 120 18.65 4.50 2.03
C THR A 120 19.38 4.93 3.30
N GLU A 121 20.71 4.78 3.41
CA GLU A 121 21.45 5.13 4.64
C GLU A 121 21.95 6.59 4.61
N THR A 122 22.28 7.16 5.78
CA THR A 122 22.87 8.51 5.85
C THR A 122 24.39 8.47 5.60
N PRO A 123 25.02 9.59 5.18
CA PRO A 123 26.48 9.69 5.09
C PRO A 123 27.19 9.26 6.39
N GLU A 124 26.60 9.61 7.53
CA GLU A 124 27.09 9.27 8.87
C GLU A 124 27.03 7.75 9.11
N ALA A 125 25.89 7.11 8.84
CA ALA A 125 25.73 5.66 9.00
C ALA A 125 26.67 4.86 8.10
N ALA A 126 26.89 5.31 6.86
CA ALA A 126 27.86 4.71 5.94
C ALA A 126 29.30 4.76 6.49
N VAL A 127 29.68 5.90 7.08
CA VAL A 127 31.00 6.10 7.71
C VAL A 127 31.13 5.24 8.98
N GLU A 128 30.12 5.20 9.85
CA GLU A 128 30.15 4.35 11.06
C GLU A 128 30.29 2.87 10.69
N ARG A 129 29.45 2.38 9.77
CA ARG A 129 29.47 1.00 9.28
C ARG A 129 30.85 0.63 8.69
N PHE A 130 31.47 1.54 7.93
CA PHE A 130 32.82 1.36 7.41
C PHE A 130 33.89 1.31 8.53
N LEU A 131 33.86 2.25 9.48
CA LEU A 131 34.85 2.32 10.56
C LEU A 131 34.77 1.11 11.50
N TYR A 132 33.56 0.67 11.88
CA TYR A 132 33.37 -0.54 12.69
C TYR A 132 33.81 -1.80 11.94
N ALA A 133 33.51 -1.92 10.64
CA ALA A 133 33.96 -3.06 9.83
C ALA A 133 35.49 -3.07 9.59
N SER A 134 36.15 -1.92 9.67
CA SER A 134 37.61 -1.78 9.53
C SER A 134 38.40 -2.20 10.77
N GLY A 135 37.75 -2.30 11.94
CA GLY A 135 38.40 -2.71 13.19
C GLY A 135 39.38 -1.68 13.77
N PHE A 136 39.24 -0.39 13.43
CA PHE A 136 40.09 0.67 13.97
C PHE A 136 39.90 0.90 15.48
N SER A 137 40.87 1.52 16.13
CA SER A 137 40.74 1.93 17.54
C SER A 137 39.78 3.11 17.70
N MET A 138 39.17 3.23 18.88
CA MET A 138 38.22 4.34 19.19
C MET A 138 38.83 5.73 18.98
N ASP A 139 40.13 5.90 19.19
CA ASP A 139 40.82 7.17 19.02
C ASP A 139 41.01 7.51 17.54
N VAL A 140 41.44 6.55 16.71
CA VAL A 140 41.53 6.71 15.25
C VAL A 140 40.15 6.95 14.64
N MET A 141 39.12 6.20 15.07
CA MET A 141 37.74 6.44 14.63
C MET A 141 37.28 7.86 14.97
N ARG A 142 37.57 8.38 16.17
CA ARG A 142 37.21 9.75 16.57
C ARG A 142 37.92 10.82 15.74
N GLU A 143 39.18 10.61 15.36
CA GLU A 143 39.95 11.55 14.54
C GLU A 143 39.53 11.53 13.06
N VAL A 144 39.23 10.35 12.52
CA VAL A 144 38.97 10.12 11.10
C VAL A 144 37.49 10.33 10.72
N TYR A 145 36.55 10.03 11.62
CA TYR A 145 35.10 10.16 11.37
C TYR A 145 34.65 11.49 10.72
N PRO A 146 34.93 12.68 11.28
CA PRO A 146 34.46 13.93 10.68
C PRO A 146 35.08 14.21 9.31
N GLN A 147 36.29 13.70 9.05
CA GLN A 147 36.97 13.82 7.77
C GLN A 147 36.28 12.95 6.70
N LEU A 148 35.88 11.72 7.07
CA LEU A 148 35.14 10.83 6.17
C LEU A 148 33.70 11.30 5.91
N VAL A 149 32.98 11.79 6.93
CA VAL A 149 31.64 12.40 6.73
C VAL A 149 31.72 13.59 5.77
N THR A 150 32.75 14.43 5.90
CA THR A 150 33.01 15.55 4.97
C THR A 150 33.32 15.06 3.56
N LEU A 151 34.12 13.99 3.43
CA LEU A 151 34.50 13.40 2.14
C LEU A 151 33.30 12.75 1.42
N VAL A 152 32.45 12.02 2.15
CA VAL A 152 31.23 11.39 1.62
C VAL A 152 30.24 12.44 1.16
N ASN A 153 29.95 13.45 1.98
CA ASN A 153 29.04 14.54 1.60
C ASN A 153 29.54 15.29 0.35
N ARG A 154 30.83 15.62 0.28
CA ARG A 154 31.44 16.22 -0.92
C ARG A 154 31.34 15.30 -2.15
N LYS A 155 31.49 13.98 -1.97
CA LYS A 155 31.38 13.03 -3.08
C LYS A 155 29.93 12.80 -3.54
N LEU A 156 28.95 12.97 -2.67
CA LEU A 156 27.54 13.02 -3.04
C LEU A 156 27.20 14.32 -3.77
N GLU A 157 27.80 15.46 -3.39
CA GLU A 157 27.68 16.73 -4.12
C GLU A 157 28.32 16.65 -5.53
N ASP A 158 29.54 16.08 -5.65
CA ASP A 158 30.20 15.79 -6.93
C ASP A 158 29.35 14.87 -7.85
N LEU A 159 28.45 14.05 -7.29
CA LEU A 159 27.59 13.09 -8.01
C LEU A 159 26.19 13.65 -8.35
N GLN A 160 25.76 14.79 -7.79
CA GLN A 160 24.51 15.40 -8.22
C GLN A 160 24.65 15.84 -9.69
N PRO A 161 23.63 15.62 -10.55
CA PRO A 161 23.67 16.12 -11.91
C PRO A 161 23.88 17.65 -11.87
N PRO A 162 24.77 18.20 -12.71
CA PRO A 162 25.19 19.60 -12.60
C PRO A 162 23.99 20.52 -12.72
N LYS A 163 23.60 21.14 -11.59
CA LYS A 163 22.43 22.00 -11.51
C LYS A 163 22.55 23.10 -12.56
N LYS A 164 21.50 23.26 -13.35
CA LYS A 164 21.48 24.20 -14.48
C LYS A 164 21.51 25.63 -13.94
N GLU A 165 22.56 26.38 -14.28
CA GLU A 165 22.64 27.81 -13.95
C GLU A 165 21.50 28.53 -14.69
N LEU A 166 20.57 29.12 -13.94
CA LEU A 166 19.46 29.90 -14.50
C LEU A 166 19.93 31.30 -14.87
N PHE A 167 20.73 31.91 -14.00
CA PHE A 167 21.41 33.18 -14.25
C PHE A 167 22.58 33.39 -13.28
N SER A 168 23.44 34.35 -13.62
CA SER A 168 24.43 34.91 -12.72
C SER A 168 24.53 36.43 -12.88
N PHE A 169 24.93 37.11 -11.81
CA PHE A 169 25.10 38.56 -11.77
C PHE A 169 26.30 38.96 -10.92
N ILE A 170 26.84 40.16 -11.18
CA ILE A 170 27.95 40.71 -10.41
C ILE A 170 27.39 41.63 -9.32
N LEU A 171 27.86 41.44 -8.09
CA LEU A 171 27.63 42.32 -6.95
C LEU A 171 28.98 42.90 -6.51
N SER A 172 29.07 44.20 -6.25
CA SER A 172 30.28 44.80 -5.68
C SER A 172 30.19 44.81 -4.16
N LEU A 173 31.02 44.02 -3.48
CA LEU A 173 31.11 43.94 -2.01
C LEU A 173 32.49 44.46 -1.56
N ASP A 174 32.52 45.47 -0.69
CA ASP A 174 33.75 46.12 -0.21
C ASP A 174 34.78 46.49 -1.31
N GLY A 175 34.27 46.91 -2.47
CA GLY A 175 35.08 47.27 -3.65
C GLY A 175 35.65 46.08 -4.44
N ARG A 176 35.21 44.85 -4.16
CA ARG A 176 35.47 43.65 -4.95
C ARG A 176 34.20 43.21 -5.68
N ASP A 177 34.32 42.91 -6.97
CA ASP A 177 33.23 42.34 -7.75
C ASP A 177 33.15 40.82 -7.51
N ILE A 178 31.98 40.35 -7.08
CA ILE A 178 31.70 38.93 -6.78
C ILE A 178 30.56 38.44 -7.68
N THR A 179 30.74 37.27 -8.30
CA THR A 179 29.74 36.68 -9.19
C THR A 179 28.80 35.77 -8.41
N VAL A 180 27.59 36.26 -8.14
CA VAL A 180 26.49 35.47 -7.58
C VAL A 180 25.87 34.62 -8.70
N ARG A 181 25.55 33.36 -8.41
CA ARG A 181 24.91 32.42 -9.35
C ARG A 181 23.65 31.85 -8.72
N HIS A 182 22.62 31.62 -9.54
CA HIS A 182 21.38 30.96 -9.14
C HIS A 182 21.12 29.75 -10.04
N PHE A 183 20.75 28.62 -9.43
CA PHE A 183 20.60 27.33 -10.09
C PHE A 183 19.16 26.81 -10.03
N GLU A 184 18.80 25.95 -10.97
CA GLU A 184 17.48 25.30 -11.03
C GLU A 184 17.26 24.44 -9.77
N GLY A 185 16.23 24.78 -8.98
CA GLY A 185 15.96 24.18 -7.66
C GLY A 185 16.85 24.69 -6.51
N GLY A 186 17.68 25.71 -6.73
CA GLY A 186 18.56 26.29 -5.71
C GLY A 186 17.82 27.12 -4.65
N VAL A 187 18.22 26.96 -3.39
CA VAL A 187 17.77 27.82 -2.28
C VAL A 187 18.70 29.03 -2.21
N ALA A 188 18.15 30.23 -2.41
CA ALA A 188 18.92 31.48 -2.52
C ALA A 188 19.84 31.77 -1.31
N MET A 189 19.49 31.27 -0.11
CA MET A 189 20.31 31.44 1.10
C MET A 189 21.60 30.59 1.04
N ASP A 190 21.47 29.33 0.61
CA ASP A 190 22.60 28.41 0.48
C ASP A 190 23.54 28.88 -0.63
N GLU A 191 22.98 29.39 -1.74
CA GLU A 191 23.74 30.00 -2.84
C GLU A 191 24.46 31.29 -2.40
N ALA A 192 23.84 32.11 -1.55
CA ALA A 192 24.47 33.30 -0.98
C ALA A 192 25.65 32.93 -0.06
N VAL A 193 25.47 31.95 0.83
CA VAL A 193 26.54 31.43 1.71
C VAL A 193 27.65 30.76 0.90
N ALA A 194 27.31 29.96 -0.12
CA ALA A 194 28.28 29.34 -1.02
C ALA A 194 29.10 30.39 -1.80
N THR A 195 28.44 31.46 -2.28
CA THR A 195 29.13 32.58 -2.96
C THR A 195 30.10 33.29 -2.01
N LEU A 196 29.72 33.50 -0.74
CA LEU A 196 30.60 34.10 0.27
C LEU A 196 31.80 33.18 0.62
N ARG A 197 31.57 31.88 0.79
CA ARG A 197 32.66 30.91 0.98
C ARG A 197 33.61 30.85 -0.21
N ALA A 198 33.09 30.91 -1.44
CA ALA A 198 33.89 30.86 -2.67
C ALA A 198 34.84 32.07 -2.84
N ILE A 199 34.56 33.21 -2.21
CA ILE A 199 35.45 34.39 -2.19
C ILE A 199 36.37 34.45 -0.96
N GLY A 200 36.37 33.42 -0.11
CA GLY A 200 37.21 33.33 1.09
C GLY A 200 36.67 34.09 2.31
N VAL A 201 35.34 34.32 2.39
CA VAL A 201 34.70 34.71 3.65
C VAL A 201 34.40 33.46 4.46
N GLU A 202 34.90 33.42 5.69
CA GLU A 202 34.63 32.36 6.69
C GLU A 202 34.02 32.91 8.00
N ASP A 203 33.97 34.24 8.15
CA ASP A 203 33.40 34.92 9.33
C ASP A 203 31.87 34.85 9.32
N GLY A 204 31.30 34.12 10.29
CA GLY A 204 29.86 33.96 10.48
C GLY A 204 29.12 35.27 10.74
N GLU A 205 29.68 36.17 11.58
CA GLU A 205 29.02 37.46 11.83
C GLU A 205 28.95 38.31 10.55
N PHE A 206 29.91 38.17 9.65
CA PHE A 206 29.87 38.83 8.34
C PHE A 206 28.89 38.13 7.38
N MET A 207 28.85 36.80 7.34
CA MET A 207 27.88 36.04 6.55
C MET A 207 26.44 36.40 6.94
N ASP A 208 26.10 36.41 8.23
CA ASP A 208 24.73 36.68 8.71
C ASP A 208 24.24 38.09 8.33
N ARG A 209 25.16 39.06 8.17
CA ARG A 209 24.84 40.43 7.73
C ARG A 209 24.76 40.60 6.21
N VAL A 210 25.48 39.78 5.44
CA VAL A 210 25.64 39.95 3.97
C VAL A 210 24.81 38.94 3.17
N ALA A 211 24.70 37.69 3.61
CA ALA A 211 23.92 36.67 2.90
C ALA A 211 22.45 37.09 2.68
N PRO A 212 21.72 37.70 3.65
CA PRO A 212 20.37 38.21 3.40
C PRO A 212 20.30 39.30 2.32
N GLN A 213 21.39 40.07 2.11
CA GLN A 213 21.45 41.09 1.06
C GLN A 213 21.59 40.42 -0.32
N ILE A 214 22.44 39.40 -0.42
CA ILE A 214 22.62 38.59 -1.63
C ILE A 214 21.30 37.85 -1.98
N VAL A 215 20.65 37.23 -0.99
CA VAL A 215 19.32 36.59 -1.15
C VAL A 215 18.30 37.57 -1.75
N ASN A 216 18.22 38.80 -1.22
CA ASN A 216 17.29 39.80 -1.74
C ASN A 216 17.58 40.19 -3.20
N GLN A 217 18.85 40.18 -3.64
CA GLN A 217 19.19 40.39 -5.05
C GLN A 217 18.88 39.16 -5.91
N ILE A 218 19.12 37.92 -5.43
CA ILE A 218 18.72 36.69 -6.12
C ILE A 218 17.21 36.66 -6.33
N VAL A 219 16.41 36.88 -5.28
CA VAL A 219 14.93 36.90 -5.36
C VAL A 219 14.40 38.01 -6.26
N LYS A 220 15.06 39.17 -6.28
CA LYS A 220 14.75 40.27 -7.21
C LYS A 220 15.07 39.91 -8.65
N GLU A 221 16.19 39.22 -8.89
CA GLU A 221 16.60 38.78 -10.23
C GLU A 221 15.72 37.62 -10.73
N ILE A 222 15.32 36.67 -9.89
CA ILE A 222 14.27 35.66 -10.21
C ILE A 222 13.01 36.37 -10.73
N LYS A 223 12.49 37.35 -9.98
CA LYS A 223 11.30 38.13 -10.38
C LYS A 223 11.50 38.87 -11.71
N ARG A 224 12.71 39.40 -11.98
CA ARG A 224 13.07 40.04 -13.26
C ARG A 224 13.12 39.02 -14.40
N GLN A 225 13.69 37.85 -14.18
CA GLN A 225 13.81 36.77 -15.17
C GLN A 225 12.42 36.23 -15.54
N THR A 226 11.53 35.99 -14.56
CA THR A 226 10.13 35.58 -14.81
C THR A 226 9.37 36.63 -15.64
N ALA A 227 9.57 37.92 -15.37
CA ALA A 227 8.98 39.01 -16.16
C ALA A 227 9.53 39.01 -17.61
N VAL A 228 10.85 38.99 -17.79
CA VAL A 228 11.48 39.05 -19.13
C VAL A 228 11.20 37.79 -19.96
N ALA A 229 11.06 36.62 -19.34
CA ALA A 229 10.63 35.39 -20.01
C ALA A 229 9.21 35.49 -20.58
N THR A 230 8.36 36.37 -20.02
CA THR A 230 7.00 36.66 -20.51
C THR A 230 7.01 37.60 -21.73
N GLU A 231 8.11 38.33 -21.98
CA GLU A 231 8.21 39.35 -23.04
C GLU A 231 8.99 38.90 -24.29
N LYS A 232 9.67 37.74 -24.27
CA LYS A 232 10.62 37.33 -25.32
C LYS A 232 10.33 35.98 -25.97
N MET A 233 9.22 35.91 -26.71
CA MET A 233 9.07 34.97 -27.83
C MET A 233 8.77 35.75 -29.13
N PRO A 234 9.30 35.33 -30.29
CA PRO A 234 9.14 36.05 -31.55
C PRO A 234 7.73 35.88 -32.15
N GLN A 235 7.29 36.88 -32.91
CA GLN A 235 5.96 36.94 -33.53
C GLN A 235 5.77 35.86 -34.62
N VAL A 236 5.08 34.78 -34.30
CA VAL A 236 4.28 33.99 -35.25
C VAL A 236 2.97 33.62 -34.57
N GLU A 237 1.85 34.05 -35.15
CA GLU A 237 0.46 33.79 -34.73
C GLU A 237 0.08 34.31 -33.33
N GLU A 238 -1.22 34.29 -33.03
CA GLU A 238 -1.82 35.17 -32.02
C GLU A 238 -1.58 34.69 -30.58
N PRO A 239 -1.29 35.61 -29.63
CA PRO A 239 -1.01 35.23 -28.27
C PRO A 239 -2.28 34.77 -27.56
N VAL A 240 -2.32 33.48 -27.19
CA VAL A 240 -3.14 33.02 -26.07
C VAL A 240 -2.57 33.65 -24.79
N LYS A 241 -2.99 34.91 -24.55
CA LYS A 241 -3.01 35.50 -23.21
C LYS A 241 -3.62 34.44 -22.29
N LYS A 242 -3.11 34.30 -21.06
CA LYS A 242 -3.99 33.83 -19.97
C LYS A 242 -5.10 34.88 -19.86
N GLN A 243 -6.22 34.62 -20.54
CA GLN A 243 -7.40 35.47 -20.49
C GLN A 243 -7.88 35.43 -19.05
N ARG A 244 -7.56 36.48 -18.28
CA ARG A 244 -8.20 36.67 -16.98
C ARG A 244 -9.69 36.72 -17.27
N ARG A 245 -10.44 35.80 -16.67
CA ARG A 245 -11.85 35.59 -17.00
C ARG A 245 -12.60 36.90 -16.79
N GLU A 246 -13.30 37.37 -17.82
CA GLU A 246 -14.23 38.48 -17.67
C GLU A 246 -15.37 38.01 -16.77
N VAL A 247 -15.59 38.76 -15.69
CA VAL A 247 -16.69 38.51 -14.76
C VAL A 247 -17.91 39.30 -15.22
N PHE A 248 -17.69 40.56 -15.62
CA PHE A 248 -18.70 41.42 -16.24
C PHE A 248 -18.06 42.62 -16.95
N SER A 249 -18.89 43.28 -17.78
CA SER A 249 -18.64 44.58 -18.37
C SER A 249 -19.82 45.52 -18.12
N GLU A 250 -19.55 46.76 -17.73
CA GLU A 250 -20.55 47.77 -17.38
C GLU A 250 -20.38 49.04 -18.28
N PRO A 251 -21.42 49.47 -19.02
CA PRO A 251 -21.33 50.61 -19.92
C PRO A 251 -21.53 51.95 -19.17
N LEU A 252 -20.52 52.81 -19.21
CA LEU A 252 -20.50 54.11 -18.54
C LEU A 252 -20.37 55.27 -19.54
N THR A 253 -20.77 56.47 -19.15
CA THR A 253 -20.60 57.69 -19.95
C THR A 253 -19.59 58.62 -19.29
N LEU A 254 -18.36 58.63 -19.80
CA LEU A 254 -17.31 59.57 -19.38
C LEU A 254 -17.27 60.74 -20.38
N ASN A 255 -17.42 61.98 -19.90
CA ASN A 255 -17.28 63.19 -20.73
C ASN A 255 -18.14 63.17 -22.03
N ASN A 256 -19.39 62.69 -21.93
CA ASN A 256 -20.32 62.44 -23.04
C ASN A 256 -19.85 61.39 -24.08
N GLN A 257 -18.83 60.60 -23.78
CA GLN A 257 -18.40 59.44 -24.58
C GLN A 257 -18.82 58.15 -23.88
N ALA A 258 -19.34 57.20 -24.63
CA ALA A 258 -19.67 55.87 -24.13
C ALA A 258 -18.40 55.02 -24.04
N ALA A 259 -18.15 54.46 -22.86
CA ALA A 259 -17.00 53.63 -22.54
C ALA A 259 -17.48 52.37 -21.78
N ILE A 260 -16.71 51.29 -21.82
CA ILE A 260 -17.07 50.03 -21.16
C ILE A 260 -16.00 49.70 -20.10
N MET A 261 -16.44 49.52 -18.86
CA MET A 261 -15.58 49.11 -17.75
C MET A 261 -15.65 47.59 -17.60
N VAL A 262 -14.55 46.90 -17.86
CA VAL A 262 -14.46 45.43 -17.80
C VAL A 262 -13.80 44.99 -16.49
N HIS A 263 -14.45 44.11 -15.74
CA HIS A 263 -13.92 43.50 -14.51
C HIS A 263 -13.41 42.07 -14.78
N TYR A 264 -12.26 41.73 -14.19
CA TYR A 264 -11.59 40.44 -14.38
C TYR A 264 -11.39 39.71 -13.05
N GLU A 265 -11.56 38.39 -13.09
CA GLU A 265 -11.36 37.48 -11.96
C GLU A 265 -10.02 37.74 -11.25
N GLY A 266 -10.06 37.82 -9.92
CA GLY A 266 -8.90 38.14 -9.07
C GLY A 266 -8.40 39.59 -9.12
N SER A 267 -9.12 40.52 -9.76
CA SER A 267 -8.83 41.96 -9.68
C SER A 267 -9.67 42.63 -8.60
N THR A 268 -9.14 43.65 -7.91
CA THR A 268 -9.94 44.49 -7.00
C THR A 268 -10.80 45.51 -7.76
N ALA A 269 -11.82 46.06 -7.09
CA ALA A 269 -12.60 47.18 -7.61
C ALA A 269 -11.75 48.41 -7.93
N ARG A 270 -10.78 48.73 -7.05
CA ARG A 270 -9.85 49.84 -7.26
C ARG A 270 -8.94 49.64 -8.47
N GLU A 271 -8.38 48.45 -8.67
CA GLU A 271 -7.57 48.15 -9.88
C GLU A 271 -8.41 48.21 -11.16
N THR A 272 -9.68 47.83 -11.08
CA THR A 272 -10.63 47.89 -12.21
C THR A 272 -10.93 49.34 -12.59
N ALA A 273 -11.24 50.19 -11.60
CA ALA A 273 -11.46 51.62 -11.79
C ALA A 273 -10.21 52.36 -12.30
N VAL A 274 -9.02 52.06 -11.75
CA VAL A 274 -7.74 52.64 -12.21
C VAL A 274 -7.45 52.23 -13.66
N ARG A 275 -7.63 50.95 -14.02
CA ARG A 275 -7.48 50.47 -15.40
C ARG A 275 -8.42 51.23 -16.34
N PHE A 276 -9.71 51.27 -16.01
CA PHE A 276 -10.74 51.91 -16.83
C PHE A 276 -10.49 53.40 -17.07
N LEU A 277 -10.06 54.16 -16.05
CA LEU A 277 -9.67 55.56 -16.21
C LEU A 277 -8.45 55.71 -17.15
N SER A 278 -7.43 54.86 -16.97
CA SER A 278 -6.22 54.88 -17.82
C SER A 278 -6.49 54.52 -19.29
N GLU A 279 -7.38 53.56 -19.54
CA GLU A 279 -7.79 53.12 -20.89
C GLU A 279 -8.60 54.21 -21.62
N ASN A 280 -9.31 55.06 -20.87
CA ASN A 280 -10.03 56.23 -21.40
C ASN A 280 -9.19 57.52 -21.36
N GLY A 281 -7.89 57.43 -21.09
CA GLY A 281 -6.95 58.56 -21.11
C GLY A 281 -7.13 59.56 -19.96
N ILE A 282 -7.86 59.22 -18.91
CA ILE A 282 -8.02 60.06 -17.71
C ILE A 282 -6.83 59.81 -16.78
N THR A 283 -5.82 60.67 -16.90
CA THR A 283 -4.55 60.60 -16.16
C THR A 283 -4.31 61.81 -15.23
N ASP A 284 -5.30 62.68 -15.07
CA ASP A 284 -5.26 63.83 -14.16
C ASP A 284 -5.66 63.42 -12.74
N ASP A 285 -4.75 63.61 -11.77
CA ASP A 285 -4.91 63.13 -10.38
C ASP A 285 -6.19 63.67 -9.71
N ALA A 286 -6.54 64.95 -9.93
CA ALA A 286 -7.73 65.56 -9.33
C ALA A 286 -9.03 64.96 -9.92
N THR A 287 -9.05 64.70 -11.23
CA THR A 287 -10.15 64.00 -11.89
C THR A 287 -10.24 62.56 -11.40
N ILE A 288 -9.10 61.86 -11.27
CA ILE A 288 -9.02 60.49 -10.73
C ILE A 288 -9.57 60.45 -9.30
N GLU A 289 -9.12 61.30 -8.38
CA GLU A 289 -9.62 61.35 -7.00
C GLU A 289 -11.13 61.63 -6.93
N SER A 290 -11.68 62.44 -7.85
CA SER A 290 -13.12 62.72 -7.90
C SER A 290 -13.98 61.55 -8.42
N LEU A 291 -13.45 60.75 -9.35
CA LEU A 291 -14.18 59.65 -10.00
C LEU A 291 -13.94 58.29 -9.34
N MET A 292 -12.78 58.07 -8.70
CA MET A 292 -12.40 56.80 -8.09
C MET A 292 -13.45 56.27 -7.09
N PRO A 293 -14.04 57.06 -6.18
CA PRO A 293 -15.05 56.56 -5.27
C PRO A 293 -16.31 56.07 -6.00
N GLN A 294 -16.73 56.78 -7.05
CA GLN A 294 -17.92 56.44 -7.83
C GLN A 294 -17.71 55.16 -8.66
N LEU A 295 -16.53 55.02 -9.27
CA LEU A 295 -16.20 53.82 -10.05
C LEU A 295 -15.98 52.58 -9.18
N VAL A 296 -15.41 52.75 -7.98
CA VAL A 296 -15.30 51.67 -6.99
C VAL A 296 -16.69 51.27 -6.49
N ASP A 297 -17.54 52.22 -6.10
CA ASP A 297 -18.93 51.97 -5.68
C ASP A 297 -19.76 51.26 -6.75
N ILE A 298 -19.59 51.61 -8.03
CA ILE A 298 -20.20 50.89 -9.17
C ILE A 298 -19.67 49.46 -9.28
N VAL A 299 -18.35 49.23 -9.18
CA VAL A 299 -17.79 47.86 -9.27
C VAL A 299 -18.19 47.03 -8.06
N ASP A 300 -18.11 47.55 -6.84
CA ASP A 300 -18.50 46.84 -5.62
C ASP A 300 -20.00 46.54 -5.61
N THR A 301 -20.86 47.49 -6.01
CA THR A 301 -22.30 47.25 -6.21
C THR A 301 -22.54 46.18 -7.26
N ARG A 302 -21.76 46.16 -8.36
CA ARG A 302 -21.95 45.18 -9.44
C ARG A 302 -21.41 43.79 -9.08
N VAL A 303 -20.32 43.70 -8.32
CA VAL A 303 -19.81 42.46 -7.72
C VAL A 303 -20.79 41.93 -6.67
N ALA A 304 -21.32 42.78 -5.80
CA ALA A 304 -22.36 42.40 -4.84
C ALA A 304 -23.63 41.92 -5.56
N ALA A 305 -24.12 42.65 -6.56
CA ALA A 305 -25.26 42.25 -7.37
C ALA A 305 -24.99 40.99 -8.21
N LEU A 306 -23.73 40.67 -8.54
CA LEU A 306 -23.35 39.42 -9.21
C LEU A 306 -23.21 38.26 -8.22
N LEU A 307 -22.79 38.50 -6.98
CA LEU A 307 -22.81 37.50 -5.91
C LEU A 307 -24.25 37.21 -5.45
N GLU A 308 -25.10 38.22 -5.39
CA GLU A 308 -26.56 38.09 -5.24
C GLU A 308 -27.17 37.39 -6.45
N GLN A 309 -26.75 37.71 -7.68
CA GLN A 309 -27.22 37.02 -8.88
C GLN A 309 -26.66 35.59 -8.99
N GLU A 310 -25.49 35.27 -8.45
CA GLU A 310 -24.91 33.93 -8.46
C GLU A 310 -25.51 33.07 -7.34
N THR A 311 -25.79 33.63 -6.16
CA THR A 311 -26.59 32.96 -5.13
C THR A 311 -28.05 32.81 -5.55
N ALA A 312 -28.65 33.81 -6.20
CA ALA A 312 -29.99 33.72 -6.79
C ALA A 312 -30.03 32.79 -8.02
N ALA A 313 -28.99 32.71 -8.85
CA ALA A 313 -28.90 31.75 -9.94
C ALA A 313 -28.58 30.34 -9.43
N THR A 314 -27.90 30.21 -8.29
CA THR A 314 -27.80 28.93 -7.57
C THR A 314 -29.16 28.55 -6.98
N GLN A 315 -29.97 29.51 -6.52
CA GLN A 315 -31.35 29.28 -6.09
C GLN A 315 -32.31 29.01 -7.26
N ASP A 316 -32.11 29.62 -8.44
CA ASP A 316 -32.95 29.43 -9.63
C ASP A 316 -32.55 28.20 -10.45
N GLN A 317 -31.25 27.83 -10.50
CA GLN A 317 -30.85 26.48 -10.89
C GLN A 317 -31.34 25.48 -9.85
N ALA A 318 -31.29 25.78 -8.56
CA ALA A 318 -31.97 24.98 -7.55
C ALA A 318 -33.50 25.02 -7.67
N GLN A 319 -34.14 25.95 -8.42
CA GLN A 319 -35.60 25.97 -8.68
C GLN A 319 -36.01 25.27 -9.98
N ALA A 320 -35.21 25.37 -11.05
CA ALA A 320 -35.30 24.48 -12.20
C ALA A 320 -34.98 23.03 -11.80
N SER A 321 -34.10 22.86 -10.81
CA SER A 321 -33.96 21.61 -10.07
C SER A 321 -35.01 21.43 -8.96
N ALA A 322 -35.76 22.44 -8.49
CA ALA A 322 -36.72 22.29 -7.37
C ALA A 322 -38.02 21.60 -7.76
N GLU A 323 -38.39 21.58 -9.05
CA GLU A 323 -39.38 20.59 -9.49
C GLU A 323 -38.85 19.15 -9.39
N THR A 324 -37.59 18.96 -8.97
CA THR A 324 -36.96 17.71 -8.49
C THR A 324 -36.40 17.80 -7.03
N ALA A 325 -36.25 19.01 -6.47
CA ALA A 325 -35.45 19.33 -5.28
C ALA A 325 -36.07 20.35 -4.29
N ALA A 326 -37.33 20.79 -4.49
CA ALA A 326 -38.18 21.23 -3.36
C ALA A 326 -38.47 20.05 -2.42
N SER A 327 -38.27 18.83 -2.93
CA SER A 327 -38.04 17.62 -2.16
C SER A 327 -36.85 17.75 -1.19
N SER A 328 -35.78 18.48 -1.53
CA SER A 328 -34.47 18.32 -0.90
C SER A 328 -34.32 18.86 0.52
N ASP A 329 -34.90 20.01 0.87
CA ASP A 329 -34.93 20.49 2.27
C ASP A 329 -36.00 19.77 3.12
N GLN A 330 -36.94 19.07 2.49
CA GLN A 330 -37.74 18.03 3.18
C GLN A 330 -37.05 16.65 3.16
N GLN A 331 -36.01 16.44 2.34
CA GLN A 331 -35.23 15.20 2.26
C GLN A 331 -33.93 15.25 3.04
N GLN A 332 -33.38 16.38 3.48
CA GLN A 332 -32.47 16.34 4.64
C GLN A 332 -33.22 16.06 5.95
N GLN A 333 -34.57 15.97 5.90
CA GLN A 333 -35.42 15.35 6.93
C GLN A 333 -35.99 13.97 6.51
N GLN A 334 -35.54 13.36 5.39
CA GLN A 334 -35.98 12.01 4.95
C GLN A 334 -34.86 11.10 4.41
N ARG A 335 -33.66 11.61 4.10
CA ARG A 335 -32.45 10.79 3.95
C ARG A 335 -32.18 10.19 5.32
N GLN A 336 -32.51 8.92 5.48
CA GLN A 336 -32.11 8.20 6.67
C GLN A 336 -30.57 8.13 6.67
N PRO A 337 -29.89 8.45 7.79
CA PRO A 337 -28.45 8.29 7.87
C PRO A 337 -28.08 6.82 7.58
N GLN A 338 -27.19 6.62 6.61
CA GLN A 338 -26.77 5.30 6.14
C GLN A 338 -26.04 4.54 7.27
N VAL A 339 -25.32 5.29 8.12
CA VAL A 339 -24.80 4.83 9.40
C VAL A 339 -25.11 5.87 10.47
N THR A 340 -25.56 5.41 11.64
CA THR A 340 -25.73 6.20 12.86
C THR A 340 -24.87 5.57 13.96
N VAL A 341 -23.77 6.21 14.34
CA VAL A 341 -22.86 5.71 15.40
C VAL A 341 -23.04 6.51 16.69
N PRO A 342 -23.46 5.89 17.81
CA PRO A 342 -23.47 6.55 19.11
C PRO A 342 -22.05 6.61 19.70
N ILE A 343 -21.49 7.82 19.82
CA ILE A 343 -20.16 8.07 20.38
C ILE A 343 -20.29 8.55 21.83
N ASN A 344 -19.69 7.82 22.77
CA ASN A 344 -19.60 8.26 24.16
C ASN A 344 -18.36 9.16 24.32
N LEU A 345 -18.56 10.41 24.76
CA LEU A 345 -17.49 11.39 24.93
C LEU A 345 -16.96 11.40 26.38
N ASP A 346 -17.85 11.23 27.37
CA ASP A 346 -17.52 10.97 28.78
C ASP A 346 -18.66 10.19 29.47
N GLU A 347 -18.66 10.13 30.82
CA GLU A 347 -19.67 9.42 31.62
C GLU A 347 -21.09 10.02 31.55
N GLN A 348 -21.26 11.23 31.00
CA GLN A 348 -22.52 11.99 30.98
C GLN A 348 -22.88 12.55 29.59
N HIS A 349 -21.92 12.67 28.68
CA HIS A 349 -22.11 13.21 27.33
C HIS A 349 -21.93 12.12 26.26
N GLN A 350 -23.02 11.87 25.52
CA GLN A 350 -23.06 11.02 24.33
C GLN A 350 -23.50 11.88 23.14
N ALA A 351 -22.86 11.69 21.99
CA ALA A 351 -23.15 12.39 20.75
C ALA A 351 -23.28 11.42 19.59
N THR A 352 -24.20 11.69 18.68
CA THR A 352 -24.46 10.83 17.52
C THR A 352 -23.66 11.30 16.32
N LEU A 353 -22.84 10.43 15.76
CA LEU A 353 -22.18 10.63 14.47
C LEU A 353 -23.07 10.03 13.38
N GLU A 354 -23.57 10.88 12.49
CA GLU A 354 -24.45 10.51 11.37
C GLU A 354 -23.68 10.64 10.06
N TYR A 355 -23.80 9.63 9.21
CA TYR A 355 -23.17 9.58 7.88
C TYR A 355 -24.23 9.32 6.81
N PHE A 356 -24.09 9.99 5.68
CA PHE A 356 -25.00 9.91 4.55
C PHE A 356 -24.27 9.36 3.31
N GLU A 357 -24.98 8.58 2.50
CA GLU A 357 -24.38 7.96 1.32
C GLU A 357 -23.79 9.00 0.36
N GLY A 358 -22.50 8.88 0.06
CA GLY A 358 -21.76 9.78 -0.82
C GLY A 358 -21.10 10.99 -0.15
N ASP A 359 -21.26 11.18 1.17
CA ASP A 359 -20.42 12.13 1.91
C ASP A 359 -18.98 11.61 2.05
N ASP A 360 -18.01 12.51 2.20
CA ASP A 360 -16.63 12.16 2.53
C ASP A 360 -16.52 11.77 4.03
N VAL A 361 -15.92 10.61 4.32
CA VAL A 361 -15.86 10.04 5.69
C VAL A 361 -15.04 10.94 6.62
N GLU A 362 -13.81 11.29 6.23
CA GLU A 362 -12.94 12.17 7.02
C GLU A 362 -13.58 13.53 7.26
N ALA A 363 -14.16 14.17 6.24
CA ALA A 363 -14.84 15.45 6.41
C ALA A 363 -16.09 15.34 7.29
N THR A 364 -16.80 14.21 7.27
CA THR A 364 -17.95 13.95 8.16
C THR A 364 -17.49 13.82 9.62
N VAL A 365 -16.43 13.05 9.86
CA VAL A 365 -15.82 12.88 11.18
C VAL A 365 -15.22 14.19 11.70
N GLN A 366 -14.55 14.97 10.86
CA GLN A 366 -13.99 16.29 11.22
C GLN A 366 -15.10 17.29 11.56
N ARG A 367 -16.20 17.34 10.77
CA ARG A 367 -17.39 18.14 11.07
C ARG A 367 -18.02 17.74 12.41
N PHE A 368 -18.17 16.43 12.66
CA PHE A 368 -18.67 15.92 13.94
C PHE A 368 -17.78 16.34 15.12
N LEU A 369 -16.46 16.10 15.03
CA LEU A 369 -15.50 16.44 16.08
C LEU A 369 -15.45 17.95 16.36
N ALA A 370 -15.54 18.79 15.33
CA ALA A 370 -15.69 20.24 15.50
C ALA A 370 -17.01 20.61 16.21
N ASN A 371 -18.14 20.02 15.80
CA ASN A 371 -19.46 20.28 16.39
C ASN A 371 -19.58 19.85 17.86
N VAL A 372 -18.88 18.78 18.28
CA VAL A 372 -18.82 18.36 19.70
C VAL A 372 -17.71 19.06 20.51
N GLY A 373 -17.01 20.04 19.93
CA GLY A 373 -15.99 20.84 20.62
C GLY A 373 -14.61 20.18 20.76
N LEU A 374 -14.35 19.07 20.07
CA LEU A 374 -13.05 18.38 20.04
C LEU A 374 -12.12 18.88 18.91
N GLY A 375 -12.59 19.80 18.06
CA GLY A 375 -11.85 20.34 16.91
C GLY A 375 -10.50 21.00 17.22
N GLU A 376 -10.30 21.48 18.45
CA GLU A 376 -9.05 22.12 18.92
C GLU A 376 -8.22 21.21 19.86
N SER A 377 -8.54 19.91 19.93
CA SER A 377 -7.82 18.95 20.79
C SER A 377 -6.43 18.62 20.24
N ASP A 378 -5.42 18.51 21.12
CA ASP A 378 -4.09 17.95 20.78
C ASP A 378 -4.18 16.53 20.15
N ARG A 379 -5.29 15.81 20.39
CA ARG A 379 -5.58 14.48 19.85
C ARG A 379 -6.60 14.48 18.70
N PHE A 380 -6.96 15.65 18.14
CA PHE A 380 -7.95 15.75 17.06
C PHE A 380 -7.63 14.81 15.90
N ASN A 381 -6.37 14.74 15.46
CA ASN A 381 -5.94 13.84 14.38
C ASN A 381 -6.12 12.35 14.75
N ASP A 382 -5.78 11.96 15.99
CA ASP A 382 -5.97 10.59 16.48
C ASP A 382 -7.45 10.20 16.46
N TYR A 383 -8.33 11.12 16.91
CA TYR A 383 -9.79 10.92 16.88
C TYR A 383 -10.35 10.89 15.45
N VAL A 384 -9.82 11.69 14.53
CA VAL A 384 -10.21 11.63 13.10
C VAL A 384 -9.86 10.27 12.51
N VAL A 385 -8.66 9.74 12.78
CA VAL A 385 -8.24 8.41 12.29
C VAL A 385 -9.11 7.31 12.91
N GLN A 386 -9.30 7.31 14.23
CA GLN A 386 -10.08 6.28 14.92
C GLN A 386 -11.56 6.26 14.50
N LEU A 387 -12.21 7.42 14.42
CA LEU A 387 -13.62 7.52 14.05
C LEU A 387 -13.86 7.33 12.54
N SER A 388 -12.92 7.67 11.67
CA SER A 388 -13.04 7.38 10.22
C SER A 388 -12.82 5.90 9.90
N ALA A 389 -11.94 5.20 10.64
CA ALA A 389 -11.82 3.75 10.56
C ALA A 389 -13.12 3.05 10.99
N LEU A 390 -13.63 3.38 12.18
CA LEU A 390 -14.89 2.83 12.70
C LEU A 390 -16.07 3.13 11.77
N LEU A 391 -16.16 4.36 11.23
CA LEU A 391 -17.23 4.71 10.30
C LEU A 391 -17.11 3.91 8.98
N ARG A 392 -15.90 3.72 8.44
CA ARG A 392 -15.65 2.87 7.25
C ARG A 392 -16.06 1.42 7.48
N GLU A 393 -15.71 0.85 8.64
CA GLU A 393 -16.12 -0.50 9.05
C GLU A 393 -17.65 -0.63 9.05
N GLN A 394 -18.36 0.30 9.69
CA GLN A 394 -19.82 0.28 9.72
C GLN A 394 -20.48 0.48 8.34
N ILE A 395 -19.90 1.31 7.46
CA ILE A 395 -20.36 1.47 6.07
C ILE A 395 -20.16 0.15 5.29
N ALA A 396 -18.98 -0.47 5.39
CA ALA A 396 -18.67 -1.74 4.74
C ALA A 396 -19.56 -2.90 5.23
N ALA A 397 -20.09 -2.82 6.46
CA ALA A 397 -21.03 -3.77 7.01
C ALA A 397 -22.48 -3.63 6.52
N ILE A 398 -22.87 -2.53 5.84
CA ILE A 398 -24.26 -2.34 5.37
C ILE A 398 -24.68 -3.42 4.35
N PRO A 399 -23.94 -3.68 3.26
CA PRO A 399 -24.38 -4.64 2.24
C PRO A 399 -24.49 -6.07 2.78
N GLN A 400 -23.68 -6.40 3.79
CA GLN A 400 -23.74 -7.70 4.47
C GLN A 400 -25.02 -7.84 5.32
N LYS A 401 -25.44 -6.78 6.01
CA LYS A 401 -26.67 -6.75 6.82
C LYS A 401 -27.93 -6.79 5.95
N GLU A 402 -27.95 -6.10 4.80
CA GLU A 402 -29.09 -6.15 3.88
C GLU A 402 -29.26 -7.52 3.22
N THR A 403 -28.16 -8.21 2.92
CA THR A 403 -28.16 -9.56 2.30
C THR A 403 -28.86 -10.62 3.16
N GLN A 404 -28.97 -10.42 4.49
CA GLN A 404 -29.63 -11.36 5.41
C GLN A 404 -31.11 -11.00 5.71
N ALA A 405 -31.65 -9.90 5.16
CA ALA A 405 -32.87 -9.28 5.67
C ALA A 405 -34.14 -9.42 4.79
N GLN A 406 -34.06 -9.97 3.57
CA GLN A 406 -35.21 -10.05 2.66
C GLN A 406 -35.50 -11.47 2.13
N PRO A 407 -36.78 -11.92 2.09
CA PRO A 407 -37.17 -13.18 1.42
C PRO A 407 -37.05 -13.11 -0.11
N PRO A 408 -36.87 -14.25 -0.80
CA PRO A 408 -36.63 -14.27 -2.24
C PRO A 408 -37.92 -14.17 -3.07
N GLU A 409 -38.11 -13.04 -3.77
CA GLU A 409 -38.98 -12.96 -4.96
C GLU A 409 -38.28 -12.21 -6.10
N ALA A 410 -38.65 -12.52 -7.35
CA ALA A 410 -37.75 -12.39 -8.48
C ALA A 410 -37.74 -11.01 -9.17
N ALA A 411 -36.55 -10.39 -9.22
CA ALA A 411 -36.13 -9.52 -10.32
C ALA A 411 -34.60 -9.55 -10.44
N ALA A 412 -34.09 -10.07 -11.56
CA ALA A 412 -32.68 -9.94 -11.91
C ALA A 412 -32.56 -8.96 -13.07
N GLU A 413 -31.65 -7.98 -12.96
CA GLU A 413 -30.77 -7.53 -14.05
C GLU A 413 -29.80 -6.43 -13.57
N SER A 414 -28.58 -6.42 -14.13
CA SER A 414 -27.58 -5.34 -14.04
C SER A 414 -27.13 -4.87 -12.64
N GLN A 415 -26.47 -5.74 -11.87
CA GLN A 415 -25.31 -5.29 -11.09
C GLN A 415 -24.09 -5.19 -12.02
N PRO A 416 -23.16 -4.23 -11.85
CA PRO A 416 -21.86 -4.31 -12.50
C PRO A 416 -21.10 -5.51 -11.93
N SER A 417 -20.66 -6.41 -12.80
CA SER A 417 -19.81 -7.54 -12.41
C SER A 417 -18.54 -7.01 -11.73
N ARG A 418 -18.34 -7.33 -10.45
CA ARG A 418 -17.00 -7.20 -9.84
C ARG A 418 -16.02 -8.01 -10.71
N PRO A 419 -14.80 -7.50 -10.98
CA PRO A 419 -13.78 -8.32 -11.63
C PRO A 419 -13.50 -9.54 -10.77
N ASP A 420 -13.38 -10.71 -11.39
CA ASP A 420 -12.96 -11.92 -10.67
C ASP A 420 -11.55 -11.71 -10.09
N PRO A 421 -11.26 -12.21 -8.88
CA PRO A 421 -9.92 -12.11 -8.31
C PRO A 421 -8.94 -12.91 -9.17
N LEU A 422 -7.77 -12.32 -9.41
CA LEU A 422 -6.67 -12.94 -10.14
C LEU A 422 -6.25 -14.24 -9.42
N PHE A 423 -6.20 -14.21 -8.09
CA PHE A 423 -6.12 -15.37 -7.21
C PHE A 423 -6.58 -15.03 -5.79
N SER A 424 -6.88 -16.05 -5.00
CA SER A 424 -7.18 -15.95 -3.57
C SER A 424 -6.15 -16.74 -2.77
N ILE A 425 -5.62 -16.17 -1.68
CA ILE A 425 -4.75 -16.88 -0.73
C ILE A 425 -5.58 -17.22 0.53
N PRO A 426 -5.74 -18.50 0.91
CA PRO A 426 -6.32 -18.86 2.21
C PRO A 426 -5.31 -18.56 3.32
N VAL A 427 -5.71 -17.75 4.30
CA VAL A 427 -4.89 -17.36 5.46
C VAL A 427 -5.60 -17.80 6.73
N THR A 428 -4.98 -18.71 7.48
CA THR A 428 -5.52 -19.19 8.76
C THR A 428 -5.11 -18.25 9.88
N LEU A 429 -6.07 -17.53 10.47
CA LEU A 429 -5.86 -16.68 11.65
C LEU A 429 -6.66 -17.25 12.82
N SER A 430 -5.95 -17.63 13.89
CA SER A 430 -6.52 -18.18 15.13
C SER A 430 -7.46 -19.40 14.96
N GLY A 431 -7.34 -20.13 13.85
CA GLY A 431 -8.15 -21.31 13.52
C GLY A 431 -9.25 -21.06 12.48
N ASN A 432 -9.62 -19.80 12.24
CA ASN A 432 -10.52 -19.41 11.15
C ASN A 432 -9.71 -19.23 9.85
N VAL A 433 -10.28 -19.61 8.70
CA VAL A 433 -9.67 -19.41 7.38
C VAL A 433 -10.32 -18.20 6.69
N TYR A 434 -9.51 -17.21 6.33
CA TYR A 434 -9.94 -16.01 5.61
C TYR A 434 -9.21 -15.93 4.26
N ASN A 435 -9.92 -15.66 3.17
CA ASN A 435 -9.31 -15.53 1.84
C ASN A 435 -8.85 -14.08 1.58
N LEU A 436 -7.58 -13.90 1.24
CA LEU A 436 -7.05 -12.66 0.66
C LEU A 436 -7.26 -12.75 -0.86
N ASP A 437 -8.23 -12.00 -1.37
CA ASP A 437 -8.50 -11.86 -2.79
C ASP A 437 -7.57 -10.80 -3.41
N TYR A 438 -6.82 -11.18 -4.45
CA TYR A 438 -5.86 -10.33 -5.13
C TYR A 438 -6.32 -10.02 -6.57
N PHE A 439 -6.29 -8.75 -6.97
CA PHE A 439 -6.82 -8.29 -8.27
C PHE A 439 -5.71 -7.84 -9.23
N GLU A 440 -5.98 -7.87 -10.54
CA GLU A 440 -5.04 -7.38 -11.54
C GLU A 440 -4.76 -5.88 -11.38
N GLY A 441 -3.49 -5.48 -11.48
CA GLY A 441 -3.06 -4.09 -11.29
C GLY A 441 -3.06 -3.59 -9.84
N GLN A 442 -3.50 -4.41 -8.88
CA GLN A 442 -3.33 -4.14 -7.44
C GLN A 442 -1.84 -4.16 -7.08
N GLU A 443 -1.47 -3.47 -6.00
CA GLU A 443 -0.11 -3.43 -5.48
C GLU A 443 0.03 -4.39 -4.27
N PRO A 444 1.04 -5.29 -4.22
CA PRO A 444 1.18 -6.33 -3.19
C PRO A 444 1.17 -5.85 -1.74
N TYR A 445 1.88 -4.76 -1.44
CA TYR A 445 2.01 -4.24 -0.07
C TYR A 445 0.67 -3.69 0.45
N ASN A 446 -0.07 -2.95 -0.38
CA ASN A 446 -1.41 -2.47 -0.08
C ASN A 446 -2.42 -3.61 0.09
N ALA A 447 -2.38 -4.64 -0.77
CA ALA A 447 -3.28 -5.80 -0.67
C ALA A 447 -3.08 -6.56 0.65
N ALA A 448 -1.82 -6.84 1.00
CA ALA A 448 -1.46 -7.48 2.27
C ALA A 448 -1.78 -6.60 3.49
N ASN A 449 -1.55 -5.29 3.40
CA ASN A 449 -1.83 -4.34 4.49
C ASN A 449 -3.32 -4.33 4.84
N SER A 450 -4.18 -4.08 3.85
CA SER A 450 -5.63 -3.99 4.05
C SER A 450 -6.18 -5.28 4.64
N PHE A 451 -5.73 -6.44 4.15
CA PHE A 451 -6.14 -7.73 4.69
C PHE A 451 -5.67 -7.96 6.13
N CYS A 452 -4.39 -7.71 6.45
CA CYS A 452 -3.89 -7.89 7.81
C CYS A 452 -4.57 -6.96 8.82
N VAL A 453 -4.90 -5.72 8.43
CA VAL A 453 -5.65 -4.79 9.29
C VAL A 453 -7.11 -5.23 9.46
N GLU A 454 -7.83 -5.48 8.36
CA GLU A 454 -9.25 -5.87 8.39
C GLU A 454 -9.47 -7.16 9.20
N LYS A 455 -8.61 -8.18 9.00
CA LYS A 455 -8.76 -9.46 9.71
C LYS A 455 -8.19 -9.42 11.13
N HIS A 456 -7.26 -8.51 11.45
CA HIS A 456 -6.83 -8.25 12.84
C HIS A 456 -7.99 -7.73 13.67
N GLU A 457 -8.74 -6.74 13.19
CA GLU A 457 -9.87 -6.16 13.94
C GLU A 457 -10.97 -7.20 14.21
N ILE A 458 -11.26 -8.08 13.24
CA ILE A 458 -12.17 -9.22 13.41
C ILE A 458 -11.65 -10.19 14.49
N VAL A 459 -10.40 -10.68 14.36
CA VAL A 459 -9.83 -11.65 15.32
C VAL A 459 -9.71 -11.06 16.73
N ARG A 460 -9.42 -9.76 16.84
CA ARG A 460 -9.39 -9.00 18.09
C ARG A 460 -10.78 -8.93 18.74
N ALA A 461 -11.82 -8.65 17.95
CA ALA A 461 -13.20 -8.58 18.43
C ALA A 461 -13.77 -9.96 18.82
N GLU A 462 -13.46 -11.01 18.04
CA GLU A 462 -13.98 -12.37 18.26
C GLU A 462 -13.29 -13.10 19.41
N LEU A 463 -11.96 -12.93 19.57
CA LEU A 463 -11.15 -13.74 20.49
C LEU A 463 -10.46 -12.94 21.60
N GLY A 464 -10.54 -11.60 21.58
CA GLY A 464 -9.92 -10.74 22.60
C GLY A 464 -8.38 -10.73 22.56
N VAL A 465 -7.78 -11.05 21.41
CA VAL A 465 -6.32 -11.09 21.22
C VAL A 465 -5.85 -9.78 20.60
N ASP A 466 -5.10 -8.98 21.37
CA ASP A 466 -4.33 -7.86 20.85
C ASP A 466 -3.04 -8.39 20.18
N PHE A 467 -2.92 -8.25 18.86
CA PHE A 467 -1.60 -8.33 18.19
C PHE A 467 -0.92 -6.95 18.25
N ASP A 468 0.38 -6.94 18.50
CA ASP A 468 1.22 -5.73 18.41
C ASP A 468 1.56 -5.35 16.95
N GLY A 469 2.24 -4.21 16.79
CA GLY A 469 2.65 -3.70 15.47
C GLY A 469 3.68 -4.59 14.76
N ASP A 470 4.51 -5.31 15.50
CA ASP A 470 5.53 -6.20 14.94
C ASP A 470 4.87 -7.46 14.37
N GLN A 471 3.82 -7.97 15.02
CA GLN A 471 2.98 -9.08 14.54
C GLN A 471 2.15 -8.69 13.30
N LEU A 472 1.61 -7.47 13.25
CA LEU A 472 0.95 -6.93 12.05
C LEU A 472 1.92 -6.80 10.87
N LEU A 473 3.13 -6.27 11.12
CA LEU A 473 4.19 -6.18 10.12
C LEU A 473 4.68 -7.57 9.66
N ALA A 474 4.71 -8.56 10.56
CA ALA A 474 5.02 -9.94 10.21
C ALA A 474 3.93 -10.58 9.33
N CYS A 475 2.64 -10.38 9.66
CA CYS A 475 1.51 -10.77 8.81
C CYS A 475 1.67 -10.19 7.39
N GLN A 476 1.89 -8.89 7.30
CA GLN A 476 2.05 -8.17 6.04
C GLN A 476 3.21 -8.74 5.22
N ASN A 477 4.40 -8.86 5.82
CA ASN A 477 5.59 -9.36 5.11
C ASN A 477 5.42 -10.80 4.58
N VAL A 478 4.73 -11.68 5.32
CA VAL A 478 4.42 -13.04 4.86
C VAL A 478 3.43 -13.04 3.68
N LEU A 479 2.41 -12.19 3.72
CA LEU A 479 1.41 -12.13 2.64
C LEU A 479 1.96 -11.43 1.38
N VAL A 480 2.74 -10.35 1.51
CA VAL A 480 3.46 -9.72 0.38
C VAL A 480 4.37 -10.74 -0.31
N LYS A 481 5.15 -11.51 0.44
CA LYS A 481 6.03 -12.55 -0.11
C LYS A 481 5.24 -13.65 -0.83
N SER A 482 4.10 -14.07 -0.28
CA SER A 482 3.21 -15.04 -0.92
C SER A 482 2.60 -14.53 -2.22
N ILE A 483 2.10 -13.27 -2.23
CA ILE A 483 1.56 -12.61 -3.42
C ILE A 483 2.62 -12.52 -4.53
N LEU A 484 3.83 -12.06 -4.20
CA LEU A 484 4.94 -11.95 -5.15
C LEU A 484 5.35 -13.31 -5.75
N ASN A 485 5.45 -14.35 -4.92
CA ASN A 485 5.75 -15.71 -5.40
C ASN A 485 4.69 -16.22 -6.38
N ILE A 486 3.40 -16.01 -6.09
CA ILE A 486 2.30 -16.47 -6.96
C ILE A 486 2.29 -15.69 -8.29
N LEU A 487 2.60 -14.39 -8.26
CA LEU A 487 2.76 -13.57 -9.46
C LEU A 487 3.96 -14.04 -10.31
N GLU A 488 5.11 -14.32 -9.69
CA GLU A 488 6.29 -14.81 -10.40
C GLU A 488 6.05 -16.19 -11.03
N GLU A 489 5.48 -17.15 -10.27
CA GLU A 489 5.11 -18.46 -10.79
C GLU A 489 4.22 -18.37 -12.03
N ARG A 490 3.23 -17.46 -12.01
CA ARG A 490 2.32 -17.23 -13.13
C ARG A 490 3.02 -16.59 -14.32
N GLN A 491 3.92 -15.63 -14.08
CA GLN A 491 4.75 -15.03 -15.14
C GLN A 491 5.66 -16.08 -15.80
N GLN A 492 6.29 -16.96 -15.02
CA GLN A 492 7.10 -18.07 -15.52
C GLN A 492 6.24 -19.09 -16.31
N LYS A 493 5.06 -19.46 -15.81
CA LYS A 493 4.11 -20.36 -16.50
C LYS A 493 3.62 -19.78 -17.84
N SER A 494 3.36 -18.47 -17.92
CA SER A 494 3.02 -17.78 -19.17
C SER A 494 4.20 -17.71 -20.15
N ALA A 495 5.42 -17.46 -19.68
CA ALA A 495 6.61 -17.44 -20.52
C ALA A 495 6.95 -18.82 -21.10
N GLY A 496 6.73 -19.90 -20.33
CA GLY A 496 6.99 -21.27 -20.73
C GLY A 496 6.12 -21.80 -21.89
N GLN A 497 5.00 -21.15 -22.20
CA GLN A 497 4.10 -21.54 -23.30
C GLN A 497 4.40 -20.85 -24.64
N GLN A 498 5.43 -20.00 -24.72
CA GLN A 498 5.82 -19.31 -25.96
C GLN A 498 7.17 -19.80 -26.52
N GLN A 499 7.17 -21.00 -27.12
CA GLN A 499 8.18 -21.37 -28.13
C GLN A 499 7.52 -21.59 -29.51
N PRO A 500 8.07 -21.01 -30.60
CA PRO A 500 7.51 -21.16 -31.94
C PRO A 500 7.88 -22.53 -32.57
N GLY A 501 6.99 -23.06 -33.41
CA GLY A 501 7.21 -24.34 -34.09
C GLY A 501 7.51 -24.20 -35.59
N GLU A 502 8.61 -24.82 -36.02
CA GLU A 502 9.02 -25.19 -37.40
C GLU A 502 10.15 -26.25 -37.27
N ALA A 503 10.42 -27.22 -38.17
CA ALA A 503 9.71 -27.89 -39.27
C ALA A 503 10.57 -29.18 -39.62
N VAL A 504 10.28 -30.15 -40.50
CA VAL A 504 9.23 -30.46 -41.51
C VAL A 504 9.33 -31.98 -41.87
N ALA A 505 8.54 -32.49 -42.85
CA ALA A 505 8.69 -33.78 -43.58
C ALA A 505 8.28 -35.10 -42.84
N GLU A 506 7.75 -36.16 -43.50
CA GLU A 506 7.32 -36.35 -44.91
C GLU A 506 6.28 -37.50 -45.11
N ALA A 507 5.27 -37.27 -45.99
CA ALA A 507 4.64 -38.24 -46.94
C ALA A 507 3.84 -39.50 -46.44
N PRO A 508 3.01 -40.18 -47.29
CA PRO A 508 1.95 -39.63 -48.18
C PRO A 508 0.65 -40.48 -48.38
N ALA A 509 -0.46 -39.81 -48.78
CA ALA A 509 -1.63 -40.33 -49.57
C ALA A 509 -2.56 -41.43 -48.94
N GLN A 510 -3.83 -41.68 -49.33
CA GLN A 510 -4.61 -41.53 -50.59
C GLN A 510 -6.10 -41.06 -50.37
N PRO A 511 -6.99 -40.90 -51.41
CA PRO A 511 -8.04 -39.84 -51.41
C PRO A 511 -9.53 -40.28 -51.66
N GLU A 512 -10.35 -39.32 -52.14
CA GLU A 512 -11.79 -39.32 -52.53
C GLU A 512 -12.81 -39.03 -51.40
N ALA A 513 -13.71 -38.02 -51.35
CA ALA A 513 -14.42 -37.08 -52.27
C ALA A 513 -15.93 -37.44 -52.47
N PRO A 514 -16.87 -36.49 -52.74
CA PRO A 514 -16.86 -35.02 -52.55
C PRO A 514 -18.16 -34.37 -51.96
N ALA A 515 -18.04 -33.09 -51.59
CA ALA A 515 -19.04 -32.00 -51.68
C ALA A 515 -20.42 -32.05 -50.95
N GLN A 516 -20.64 -31.04 -50.09
CA GLN A 516 -21.72 -30.07 -50.31
C GLN A 516 -21.41 -28.69 -49.68
N THR A 517 -21.86 -27.61 -50.32
CA THR A 517 -21.59 -26.22 -49.92
C THR A 517 -22.79 -25.57 -49.25
N LYS A 518 -22.58 -24.89 -48.11
CA LYS A 518 -23.35 -23.70 -47.72
C LYS A 518 -22.42 -22.72 -47.01
N ALA A 519 -22.66 -21.42 -47.17
CA ALA A 519 -21.87 -20.36 -46.55
C ALA A 519 -22.75 -19.52 -45.62
N GLU A 520 -22.19 -19.08 -44.50
CA GLU A 520 -22.68 -17.96 -43.70
C GLU A 520 -21.51 -17.40 -42.84
N THR A 521 -21.69 -16.19 -42.32
CA THR A 521 -20.65 -15.24 -41.88
C THR A 521 -20.28 -15.43 -40.39
N PRO A 522 -19.05 -15.13 -39.91
CA PRO A 522 -18.59 -15.62 -38.61
C PRO A 522 -19.31 -15.00 -37.40
N ALA A 523 -19.68 -15.87 -36.46
CA ALA A 523 -20.03 -15.49 -35.08
C ALA A 523 -18.76 -15.37 -34.22
N GLN A 524 -18.86 -14.61 -33.13
CA GLN A 524 -17.77 -14.44 -32.16
C GLN A 524 -17.53 -15.74 -31.38
N ALA A 525 -16.28 -16.00 -31.03
CA ALA A 525 -15.93 -17.13 -30.17
C ALA A 525 -16.26 -16.77 -28.71
N GLU A 526 -17.34 -17.34 -28.18
CA GLU A 526 -17.59 -17.40 -26.75
C GLU A 526 -16.50 -18.23 -26.05
N ALA A 527 -16.13 -17.85 -24.84
CA ALA A 527 -15.18 -18.64 -24.04
C ALA A 527 -15.80 -20.00 -23.67
N PRO A 528 -15.00 -21.09 -23.57
CA PRO A 528 -15.52 -22.40 -23.23
C PRO A 528 -16.06 -22.41 -21.78
N VAL A 529 -17.38 -22.47 -21.64
CA VAL A 529 -18.04 -22.72 -20.35
C VAL A 529 -17.64 -24.13 -19.89
N ASP A 530 -16.95 -24.24 -18.76
CA ASP A 530 -16.54 -25.54 -18.23
C ASP A 530 -17.79 -26.36 -17.81
N PRO A 531 -18.03 -27.54 -18.39
CA PRO A 531 -19.23 -28.33 -18.11
C PRO A 531 -19.27 -28.90 -16.68
N ARG A 532 -18.19 -28.82 -15.90
CA ARG A 532 -18.12 -29.32 -14.51
C ARG A 532 -18.73 -28.35 -13.49
N GLY A 533 -18.90 -27.09 -13.88
CA GLY A 533 -19.47 -26.03 -13.05
C GLY A 533 -18.48 -25.45 -12.02
N VAL A 534 -19.02 -24.71 -11.05
CA VAL A 534 -18.22 -23.98 -10.04
C VAL A 534 -17.39 -24.95 -9.18
N LEU A 535 -16.10 -24.66 -9.00
CA LEU A 535 -15.21 -25.34 -8.07
C LEU A 535 -15.73 -25.18 -6.63
N LEU A 536 -15.86 -26.28 -5.89
CA LEU A 536 -16.30 -26.24 -4.49
C LEU A 536 -15.13 -26.29 -3.51
N PHE A 537 -14.16 -27.19 -3.76
CA PHE A 537 -12.93 -27.31 -2.97
C PHE A 537 -11.85 -28.09 -3.74
N THR A 538 -10.62 -28.04 -3.25
CA THR A 538 -9.52 -28.91 -3.64
C THR A 538 -9.18 -29.85 -2.49
N LEU A 539 -9.10 -31.15 -2.77
CA LEU A 539 -8.63 -32.15 -1.79
C LEU A 539 -7.14 -32.41 -2.02
N ASP A 540 -6.29 -32.08 -1.06
CA ASP A 540 -4.86 -32.45 -1.08
C ASP A 540 -4.70 -33.93 -0.75
N ILE A 541 -4.10 -34.70 -1.66
CA ILE A 541 -3.87 -36.14 -1.52
C ILE A 541 -2.36 -36.39 -1.42
N ASP A 542 -1.89 -36.74 -0.21
CA ASP A 542 -0.50 -37.16 0.05
C ASP A 542 -0.22 -38.52 -0.63
N MET A 543 0.82 -38.55 -1.46
CA MET A 543 1.27 -39.74 -2.20
C MET A 543 2.17 -40.67 -1.37
N GLY A 544 2.53 -40.27 -0.14
CA GLY A 544 3.38 -41.03 0.79
C GLY A 544 4.88 -40.91 0.52
N ASP A 545 5.28 -40.22 -0.55
CA ASP A 545 6.67 -39.84 -0.86
C ASP A 545 7.03 -38.41 -0.40
N GLY A 546 6.08 -37.72 0.22
CA GLY A 546 6.19 -36.31 0.60
C GLY A 546 5.69 -35.32 -0.46
N THR A 547 5.08 -35.80 -1.55
CA THR A 547 4.35 -34.97 -2.50
C THR A 547 2.84 -35.06 -2.29
N SER A 548 2.18 -33.91 -2.20
CA SER A 548 0.71 -33.81 -2.21
C SER A 548 0.23 -33.42 -3.60
N ILE A 549 -0.85 -34.04 -4.06
CA ILE A 549 -1.48 -33.76 -5.35
C ILE A 549 -2.92 -33.29 -5.13
N GLN A 550 -3.28 -32.14 -5.71
CA GLN A 550 -4.60 -31.53 -5.56
C GLN A 550 -5.63 -32.16 -6.50
N LEU A 551 -6.76 -32.57 -5.94
CA LEU A 551 -7.94 -33.02 -6.65
C LEU A 551 -9.04 -31.94 -6.57
N PRO A 552 -9.26 -31.14 -7.63
CA PRO A 552 -10.34 -30.14 -7.66
C PRO A 552 -11.72 -30.80 -7.90
N VAL A 553 -12.67 -30.49 -7.00
CA VAL A 553 -14.03 -31.02 -6.98
C VAL A 553 -15.04 -29.91 -7.30
N HIS A 554 -15.79 -30.07 -8.38
CA HIS A 554 -16.75 -29.08 -8.88
C HIS A 554 -18.20 -29.49 -8.60
N ARG A 555 -19.12 -28.53 -8.68
CA ARG A 555 -20.53 -28.70 -8.29
C ARG A 555 -21.29 -29.80 -9.03
N HIS A 556 -20.83 -30.20 -10.22
CA HIS A 556 -21.46 -31.26 -11.02
C HIS A 556 -20.58 -32.50 -11.23
N ASP A 557 -19.44 -32.60 -10.54
CA ASP A 557 -18.60 -33.80 -10.56
C ASP A 557 -19.28 -34.96 -9.82
N ASN A 558 -19.13 -36.17 -10.37
CA ASN A 558 -19.48 -37.42 -9.68
C ASN A 558 -18.25 -37.91 -8.88
N PRO A 559 -18.29 -37.96 -7.53
CA PRO A 559 -17.11 -38.30 -6.72
C PRO A 559 -16.48 -39.65 -7.08
N ARG A 560 -17.29 -40.65 -7.48
CA ARG A 560 -16.79 -41.98 -7.86
C ARG A 560 -16.05 -41.96 -9.19
N GLU A 561 -16.58 -41.26 -10.18
CA GLU A 561 -15.93 -41.13 -11.49
C GLU A 561 -14.67 -40.27 -11.38
N LEU A 562 -14.72 -39.20 -10.57
CA LEU A 562 -13.59 -38.31 -10.29
C LEU A 562 -12.44 -39.05 -9.57
N ALA A 563 -12.73 -39.79 -8.49
CA ALA A 563 -11.73 -40.62 -7.80
C ALA A 563 -11.13 -41.70 -8.72
N THR A 564 -11.97 -42.37 -9.53
CA THR A 564 -11.51 -43.39 -10.48
C THR A 564 -10.59 -42.79 -11.55
N ALA A 565 -10.95 -41.62 -12.09
CA ALA A 565 -10.13 -40.89 -13.06
C ALA A 565 -8.80 -40.44 -12.44
N PHE A 566 -8.83 -39.86 -11.23
CA PHE A 566 -7.64 -39.43 -10.51
C PHE A 566 -6.67 -40.58 -10.23
N CYS A 567 -7.14 -41.70 -9.66
CA CYS A 567 -6.29 -42.87 -9.43
C CYS A 567 -5.71 -43.43 -10.74
N THR A 568 -6.48 -43.42 -11.83
CA THR A 568 -6.01 -43.86 -13.15
C THR A 568 -4.93 -42.92 -13.73
N GLN A 569 -5.11 -41.60 -13.58
CA GLN A 569 -4.17 -40.57 -14.04
C GLN A 569 -2.85 -40.61 -13.27
N HIS A 570 -2.92 -40.73 -11.94
CA HIS A 570 -1.76 -40.70 -11.05
C HIS A 570 -1.19 -42.10 -10.73
N LYS A 571 -1.73 -43.15 -11.36
CA LYS A 571 -1.32 -44.57 -11.23
C LYS A 571 -1.40 -45.11 -9.79
N LEU A 572 -2.36 -44.60 -9.01
CA LEU A 572 -2.70 -45.12 -7.68
C LEU A 572 -3.52 -46.41 -7.79
N ASP A 573 -3.36 -47.30 -6.81
CA ASP A 573 -4.16 -48.52 -6.75
C ASP A 573 -5.66 -48.20 -6.62
N GLN A 574 -6.48 -48.90 -7.40
CA GLN A 574 -7.93 -48.72 -7.46
C GLN A 574 -8.62 -49.07 -6.13
N GLU A 575 -7.94 -49.77 -5.23
CA GLU A 575 -8.40 -50.04 -3.85
C GLU A 575 -8.52 -48.77 -3.00
N ASN A 576 -7.87 -47.66 -3.40
CA ASN A 576 -7.99 -46.35 -2.73
C ASN A 576 -9.23 -45.54 -3.15
N VAL A 577 -9.90 -45.90 -4.25
CA VAL A 577 -11.05 -45.16 -4.77
C VAL A 577 -12.19 -45.01 -3.75
N PRO A 578 -12.58 -46.03 -2.94
CA PRO A 578 -13.59 -45.86 -1.90
C PRO A 578 -13.22 -44.82 -0.84
N ALA A 579 -11.95 -44.77 -0.40
CA ALA A 579 -11.50 -43.82 0.62
C ALA A 579 -11.55 -42.37 0.10
N LEU A 580 -11.18 -42.14 -1.16
CA LEU A 580 -11.31 -40.82 -1.80
C LEU A 580 -12.77 -40.41 -2.01
N VAL A 581 -13.66 -41.36 -2.32
CA VAL A 581 -15.10 -41.11 -2.42
C VAL A 581 -15.68 -40.72 -1.07
N ASP A 582 -15.41 -41.50 0.00
CA ASP A 582 -15.90 -41.20 1.35
C ASP A 582 -15.40 -39.83 1.85
N ALA A 583 -14.13 -39.48 1.58
CA ALA A 583 -13.57 -38.17 1.91
C ALA A 583 -14.27 -37.02 1.17
N MET A 584 -14.46 -37.15 -0.15
CA MET A 584 -15.20 -36.16 -0.94
C MET A 584 -16.67 -36.05 -0.53
N GLU A 585 -17.34 -37.17 -0.22
CA GLU A 585 -18.74 -37.16 0.23
C GLU A 585 -18.91 -36.55 1.63
N SER A 586 -17.92 -36.69 2.54
CA SER A 586 -17.93 -35.97 3.83
C SER A 586 -17.82 -34.46 3.65
N GLN A 587 -16.84 -34.00 2.87
CA GLN A 587 -16.66 -32.56 2.58
C GLN A 587 -17.87 -31.98 1.82
N LEU A 588 -18.44 -32.71 0.86
CA LEU A 588 -19.68 -32.37 0.16
C LEU A 588 -20.94 -32.45 1.04
N LYS A 589 -20.85 -32.97 2.26
CA LYS A 589 -21.94 -32.97 3.26
C LYS A 589 -21.77 -31.81 4.24
N GLU A 590 -20.55 -31.54 4.71
CA GLU A 590 -20.21 -30.38 5.54
C GLU A 590 -20.59 -29.08 4.80
N LEU A 591 -20.26 -28.96 3.50
CA LEU A 591 -20.68 -27.87 2.60
C LEU A 591 -22.19 -27.83 2.24
N LYS A 592 -23.03 -28.64 2.91
CA LYS A 592 -24.51 -28.61 2.78
C LYS A 592 -25.24 -28.55 4.13
N GLU A 593 -24.50 -28.58 5.23
CA GLU A 593 -25.01 -28.31 6.58
C GLU A 593 -24.60 -26.90 7.07
N LEU A 594 -23.90 -26.16 6.20
CA LEU A 594 -23.73 -24.71 6.14
C LEU A 594 -24.77 -24.09 5.19
#